data_AF-A0A3S3Q5A6-F1
#
_entry.id   AF-A0A3S3Q5A6-F1
#
_cell.length_a   1.000
_cell.length_b   1.000
_cell.length_c   1.000
_cell.angle_alpha   90.00
_cell.angle_beta   90.00
_cell.angle_gamma   90.00
#
_symmetry.space_group_name_H-M   'P 1'
#
loop_
_entity.id
_entity.type
_entity.pdbx_description
1 polymer ?
#
loop_
_entity_poly.entity_id
_entity_poly.type
_entity_poly.pdbx_seq_one_letter_code
_entity_poly.pdbx_strand_id
1 'polypeptide(L)'
;MHSITEILNIILKSIFVGFGVIIPILTLIKTSGLKSIEVKDLFILSAVQLVRISGILYFILAISGNLTVFTAKNASGQGPGIEYFLYLFFSPLMYLLLTQLFWLKKLYMKKPARITLSILMLILPSSWFLLFVKTENISTVAKAVFNTEVISVFCLNIIVFIFMTFTIILLGGKLKDKKA
;
A
#
# COMPACT_ATOMS: atom_id res chain seq x y z
N MET A 1 -1.63 5.56 -24.45
CA MET A 1 -2.53 6.29 -23.54
C MET A 1 -2.84 5.38 -22.37
N HIS A 2 -2.55 5.80 -21.14
CA HIS A 2 -2.90 5.00 -19.96
C HIS A 2 -4.40 5.04 -19.71
N SER A 3 -4.99 3.90 -19.40
CA SER A 3 -6.40 3.84 -18.97
C SER A 3 -6.55 4.51 -17.59
N ILE A 4 -7.70 5.13 -17.32
CA ILE A 4 -8.02 5.72 -16.01
C ILE A 4 -7.81 4.69 -14.88
N THR A 5 -8.16 3.42 -15.13
CA THR A 5 -7.97 2.32 -14.18
C THR A 5 -6.49 2.07 -13.86
N GLU A 6 -5.59 2.22 -14.84
CA GLU A 6 -4.15 2.07 -14.63
C GLU A 6 -3.61 3.20 -13.74
N ILE A 7 -4.03 4.43 -14.00
CA ILE A 7 -3.65 5.61 -13.21
C ILE A 7 -4.13 5.44 -11.76
N LEU A 8 -5.40 5.04 -11.56
CA LEU A 8 -5.94 4.78 -10.23
C LEU A 8 -5.19 3.67 -9.50
N ASN A 9 -4.86 2.58 -10.19
CA ASN A 9 -4.07 1.49 -9.60
C ASN A 9 -2.66 1.93 -9.20
N ILE A 10 -2.01 2.80 -9.99
CA ILE A 10 -0.72 3.39 -9.63
C ILE A 10 -0.86 4.21 -8.35
N ILE A 11 -1.84 5.12 -8.27
CA ILE A 11 -2.07 5.97 -7.10
C ILE A 11 -2.34 5.12 -5.85
N LEU A 12 -3.19 4.09 -5.97
CA LEU A 12 -3.51 3.19 -4.85
C LEU A 12 -2.28 2.41 -4.38
N LYS A 13 -1.44 1.93 -5.30
CA LYS A 13 -0.16 1.30 -4.96
C LYS A 13 0.80 2.29 -4.29
N SER A 14 0.85 3.54 -4.75
CA SER A 14 1.65 4.58 -4.10
C SER A 14 1.25 4.77 -2.64
N ILE A 15 -0.06 4.72 -2.34
CA ILE A 15 -0.57 4.82 -0.98
C ILE A 15 -0.07 3.66 -0.11
N PHE A 16 -0.11 2.42 -0.59
CA PHE A 16 0.37 1.28 0.18
C PHE A 16 1.87 1.31 0.42
N VAL A 17 2.65 1.60 -0.63
CA VAL A 17 4.11 1.69 -0.55
C VAL A 17 4.52 2.83 0.38
N GLY A 18 3.97 4.03 0.15
CA GLY A 18 4.27 5.20 0.97
C GLY A 18 3.89 5.01 2.43
N PHE A 19 2.72 4.43 2.73
CA PHE A 19 2.35 4.11 4.09
C PHE A 19 3.33 3.14 4.74
N GLY A 20 3.66 2.05 4.03
CA GLY A 20 4.54 1.01 4.55
C GLY A 20 5.94 1.50 4.89
N VAL A 21 6.42 2.56 4.21
CA VAL A 21 7.72 3.20 4.48
C VAL A 21 7.61 4.29 5.53
N ILE A 22 6.71 5.25 5.32
CA ILE A 22 6.66 6.50 6.10
C ILE A 22 6.11 6.28 7.50
N ILE A 23 5.11 5.42 7.68
CA ILE A 23 4.47 5.24 8.99
C ILE A 23 5.42 4.61 10.03
N PRO A 24 6.24 3.59 9.70
CA PRO A 24 7.29 3.13 10.61
C PRO A 24 8.26 4.24 11.01
N ILE A 25 8.75 5.02 10.03
CA ILE A 25 9.70 6.11 10.26
C ILE A 25 9.09 7.16 11.20
N LEU A 26 7.91 7.69 10.87
CA LEU A 26 7.22 8.68 11.70
C LEU A 26 6.89 8.15 13.10
N THR A 27 6.54 6.87 13.21
CA THR A 27 6.25 6.24 14.51
C THR A 27 7.49 6.12 15.39
N LEU A 28 8.68 6.00 14.81
CA LEU A 28 9.95 5.92 15.53
C LEU A 28 10.51 7.29 15.92
N ILE A 29 10.26 8.33 15.12
CA ILE A 29 10.73 9.69 15.41
C ILE A 29 10.12 10.22 16.71
N LYS A 30 11.00 10.60 17.64
CA LYS A 30 10.64 11.35 18.86
C LYS A 30 10.48 12.82 18.48
N THR A 31 9.34 13.40 18.82
CA THR A 31 9.02 14.82 18.62
C THR A 31 8.76 15.44 19.97
N SER A 32 9.41 16.56 20.29
CA SER A 32 9.31 17.25 21.58
C SER A 32 8.28 18.39 21.59
N GLY A 33 7.99 18.99 20.43
CA GLY A 33 7.00 20.08 20.32
C GLY A 33 5.57 19.57 20.28
N LEU A 34 4.67 20.15 21.08
CA LEU A 34 3.23 19.83 21.13
C LEU A 34 2.57 19.92 19.74
N LYS A 35 2.82 21.00 18.99
CA LYS A 35 2.30 21.17 17.62
C LYS A 35 2.82 20.08 16.67
N SER A 36 4.10 19.71 16.78
CA SER A 36 4.70 18.66 15.96
C SER A 36 4.13 17.27 16.28
N ILE A 37 3.82 17.00 17.56
CA ILE A 37 3.16 15.76 17.99
C ILE A 37 1.75 15.71 17.37
N GLU A 38 0.99 16.80 17.46
CA GLU A 38 -0.37 16.87 16.91
C GLU A 38 -0.39 16.64 15.40
N VAL A 39 0.48 17.32 14.63
CA VAL A 39 0.58 17.13 13.18
C VAL A 39 0.96 15.68 12.84
N LYS A 40 1.89 15.08 13.59
CA LYS A 40 2.31 13.69 13.38
C LYS A 40 1.17 12.71 13.63
N ASP A 41 0.44 12.86 14.73
CA ASP A 41 -0.67 11.96 15.05
C ASP A 41 -1.82 12.12 14.05
N LEU A 42 -2.10 13.34 13.63
CA LEU A 42 -3.09 13.66 12.61
C LEU A 42 -2.71 13.07 11.24
N PHE A 43 -1.42 13.14 10.88
CA PHE A 43 -0.88 12.49 9.69
C PHE A 43 -1.07 10.98 9.74
N ILE A 44 -0.67 10.33 10.84
CA ILE A 44 -0.81 8.87 11.00
C ILE A 44 -2.29 8.45 10.92
N LEU A 45 -3.20 9.18 11.59
CA LEU A 45 -4.62 8.88 11.55
C LEU A 45 -5.21 9.02 10.14
N SER A 46 -4.85 10.08 9.43
CA SER A 46 -5.33 10.34 8.06
C SER A 46 -4.77 9.30 7.08
N ALA A 47 -3.49 8.94 7.23
CA ALA A 47 -2.85 7.88 6.47
C ALA A 47 -3.53 6.51 6.69
N VAL A 48 -3.89 6.19 7.93
CA VAL A 48 -4.62 4.95 8.25
C VAL A 48 -6.00 4.94 7.58
N GLN A 49 -6.73 6.05 7.61
CA GLN A 49 -8.02 6.16 6.92
C GLN A 49 -7.86 6.00 5.41
N LEU A 50 -6.87 6.67 4.83
CA LEU A 50 -6.55 6.59 3.41
C LEU A 50 -6.24 5.15 2.97
N VAL A 51 -5.39 4.44 3.71
CA VAL A 51 -5.03 3.05 3.41
C VAL A 51 -6.21 2.10 3.49
N ARG A 52 -7.09 2.24 4.48
CA ARG A 52 -8.29 1.38 4.60
C ARG A 52 -9.19 1.47 3.37
N ILE A 53 -9.48 2.70 2.95
CA ILE A 53 -10.34 2.96 1.78
C ILE A 53 -9.63 2.49 0.51
N SER A 54 -8.33 2.77 0.39
CA SER A 54 -7.53 2.37 -0.77
C SER A 54 -7.48 0.86 -0.94
N GLY A 55 -7.42 0.09 0.14
CA GLY A 55 -7.45 -1.38 0.09
C GLY A 55 -8.72 -1.94 -0.54
N ILE A 56 -9.87 -1.39 -0.18
CA ILE A 56 -11.18 -1.77 -0.74
C ILE A 56 -11.24 -1.37 -2.22
N LEU A 57 -10.89 -0.13 -2.55
CA LEU A 57 -10.90 0.38 -3.93
C LEU A 57 -9.97 -0.42 -4.85
N TYR A 58 -8.74 -0.70 -4.38
CA TYR A 58 -7.77 -1.48 -5.14
C TYR A 58 -8.27 -2.89 -5.42
N PHE A 59 -8.89 -3.53 -4.44
CA PHE A 59 -9.47 -4.86 -4.63
C PHE A 59 -10.60 -4.86 -5.65
N ILE A 60 -11.51 -3.88 -5.62
CA ILE A 60 -12.61 -3.76 -6.58
C ILE A 60 -12.07 -3.56 -8.00
N LEU A 61 -11.11 -2.65 -8.18
CA LEU A 61 -10.48 -2.42 -9.49
C LEU A 61 -9.73 -3.66 -9.99
N ALA A 62 -9.03 -4.36 -9.09
CA ALA A 62 -8.32 -5.58 -9.42
C ALA A 62 -9.27 -6.72 -9.81
N ILE A 63 -10.42 -6.88 -9.14
CA ILE A 63 -11.42 -7.87 -9.56
C ILE A 63 -11.90 -7.57 -10.98
N SER A 64 -12.27 -6.33 -11.26
CA SER A 64 -12.77 -5.94 -12.59
C SER A 64 -11.75 -6.25 -13.70
N GLY A 65 -10.48 -5.93 -13.48
CA GLY A 65 -9.42 -6.24 -14.45
C GLY A 65 -9.09 -7.73 -14.55
N ASN A 66 -8.78 -8.37 -13.42
CA ASN A 66 -8.25 -9.73 -13.38
C ASN A 66 -9.30 -10.79 -13.73
N LEU A 67 -10.58 -10.56 -13.41
CA LEU A 67 -11.65 -11.49 -13.77
C LEU A 67 -11.85 -11.56 -15.29
N THR A 68 -11.71 -10.43 -15.98
CA THR A 68 -11.76 -10.36 -17.45
C THR A 68 -10.62 -11.18 -18.07
N VAL A 69 -9.41 -11.05 -17.53
CA VAL A 69 -8.24 -11.83 -17.98
C VAL A 69 -8.42 -13.33 -17.69
N PHE A 70 -8.91 -13.67 -16.50
CA PHE A 70 -9.14 -15.06 -16.09
C PHE A 70 -10.21 -15.76 -16.93
N THR A 71 -11.32 -15.07 -17.24
CA THR A 71 -12.41 -15.60 -18.08
C THR A 71 -12.00 -15.72 -19.55
N ALA A 72 -11.25 -14.75 -20.08
CA ALA A 72 -10.70 -14.82 -21.44
C ALA A 72 -9.77 -16.05 -21.61
N LYS A 73 -8.94 -16.34 -20.61
CA LYS A 73 -8.05 -17.51 -20.63
C LYS A 73 -8.82 -18.83 -20.51
N ASN A 74 -9.85 -18.89 -19.66
CA ASN A 74 -10.77 -20.03 -19.63
C ASN A 74 -11.44 -20.29 -20.99
N ALA A 75 -11.90 -19.23 -21.66
CA ALA A 75 -12.54 -19.33 -22.97
C ALA A 75 -11.59 -19.86 -24.07
N SER A 76 -10.28 -19.68 -23.91
CA SER A 76 -9.26 -20.20 -24.84
C SER A 76 -8.94 -21.70 -24.70
N GLY A 77 -9.71 -22.44 -23.88
CA GLY A 77 -9.58 -23.90 -23.74
C GLY A 77 -8.43 -24.37 -22.84
N GLN A 78 -7.55 -23.47 -22.42
CA GLN A 78 -6.59 -23.68 -21.34
C GLN A 78 -7.22 -23.22 -20.03
N GLY A 79 -8.03 -24.07 -19.40
CA GLY A 79 -8.56 -23.78 -18.06
C GLY A 79 -7.43 -23.31 -17.14
N PRO A 80 -7.41 -22.06 -16.67
CA PRO A 80 -6.37 -21.58 -15.79
C PRO A 80 -6.52 -22.34 -14.47
N GLY A 81 -5.51 -23.15 -14.15
CA GLY A 81 -5.45 -23.84 -12.87
C GLY A 81 -5.49 -22.85 -11.69
N ILE A 82 -5.73 -23.40 -10.49
CA ILE A 82 -5.77 -22.66 -9.22
C ILE A 82 -4.53 -21.77 -9.03
N GLU A 83 -3.37 -22.19 -9.52
CA GLU A 83 -2.13 -21.43 -9.47
C GLU A 83 -2.20 -20.08 -10.19
N TYR A 84 -2.88 -20.03 -11.34
CA TYR A 84 -3.03 -18.79 -12.12
C TYR A 84 -4.03 -17.85 -11.45
N PHE A 85 -5.09 -18.40 -10.86
CA PHE A 85 -6.02 -17.62 -10.03
C PHE A 85 -5.29 -16.99 -8.85
N LEU A 86 -4.52 -17.78 -8.09
CA LEU A 86 -3.74 -17.28 -6.96
C LEU A 86 -2.74 -16.22 -7.42
N TYR A 87 -2.05 -16.42 -8.54
CA TYR A 87 -1.11 -15.42 -9.07
C TYR A 87 -1.77 -14.06 -9.33
N LEU A 88 -2.96 -14.04 -9.94
CA LEU A 88 -3.68 -12.80 -10.25
C LEU A 88 -4.24 -12.11 -9.00
N PHE A 89 -4.81 -12.89 -8.07
CA PHE A 89 -5.57 -12.35 -6.94
C PHE A 89 -4.76 -12.22 -5.64
N PHE A 90 -3.59 -12.83 -5.54
CA PHE A 90 -2.78 -12.82 -4.31
C PHE A 90 -2.46 -11.41 -3.83
N SER A 91 -1.86 -10.57 -4.66
CA SER A 91 -1.47 -9.21 -4.25
C SER A 91 -2.69 -8.35 -3.86
N PRO A 92 -3.78 -8.27 -4.67
CA PRO A 92 -5.02 -7.59 -4.26
C PRO A 92 -5.63 -8.10 -2.96
N LEU A 93 -5.71 -9.42 -2.78
CA LEU A 93 -6.25 -10.03 -1.56
C LEU A 93 -5.38 -9.71 -0.35
N MET A 94 -4.06 -9.79 -0.47
CA MET A 94 -3.15 -9.48 0.63
C MET A 94 -3.21 -8.00 1.02
N TYR A 95 -3.29 -7.08 0.05
CA TYR A 95 -3.56 -5.67 0.35
C TYR A 95 -4.91 -5.52 1.05
N LEU A 96 -5.98 -6.13 0.55
CA LEU A 96 -7.29 -6.04 1.20
C LEU A 96 -7.23 -6.53 2.65
N LEU A 97 -6.71 -7.72 2.90
CA LEU A 97 -6.63 -8.31 4.23
C LEU A 97 -5.82 -7.43 5.19
N LEU A 98 -4.62 -7.01 4.80
CA LEU A 98 -3.76 -6.17 5.65
C LEU A 98 -4.36 -4.79 5.92
N THR A 99 -4.96 -4.17 4.89
CA THR A 99 -5.62 -2.88 5.06
C THR A 99 -6.85 -2.97 5.97
N GLN A 100 -7.58 -4.10 5.93
CA GLN A 100 -8.74 -4.30 6.80
C GLN A 100 -8.35 -4.46 8.28
N LEU A 101 -7.18 -5.01 8.58
CA LEU A 101 -6.70 -5.10 9.97
C LEU A 101 -6.59 -3.72 10.64
N PHE A 102 -6.34 -2.66 9.87
CA PHE A 102 -6.29 -1.31 10.42
C PHE A 102 -7.64 -0.80 10.93
N TRP A 103 -8.79 -1.43 10.64
CA TRP A 103 -10.07 -1.08 11.26
C TRP A 103 -10.07 -1.32 12.77
N LEU A 104 -9.27 -2.29 13.24
CA LEU A 104 -9.16 -2.61 14.65
C LEU A 104 -8.37 -1.50 15.36
N LYS A 105 -9.08 -0.67 16.15
CA LYS A 105 -8.47 0.46 16.89
C LYS A 105 -7.26 0.08 17.72
N LYS A 106 -7.28 -1.12 18.31
CA LYS A 106 -6.17 -1.66 19.13
C LYS A 106 -4.88 -1.84 18.33
N LEU A 107 -4.95 -2.13 17.03
CA LEU A 107 -3.77 -2.44 16.22
C LEU A 107 -3.04 -1.17 15.75
N TYR A 108 -3.75 -0.17 15.24
CA TYR A 108 -3.09 1.05 14.74
C TYR A 108 -2.68 2.03 15.84
N MET A 109 -3.28 1.94 17.03
CA MET A 109 -2.88 2.75 18.19
C MET A 109 -1.60 2.23 18.85
N LYS A 110 -1.38 0.91 18.85
CA LYS A 110 -0.16 0.31 19.40
C LYS A 110 1.00 0.50 18.43
N LYS A 111 2.02 1.25 18.86
CA LYS A 111 3.28 1.49 18.12
C LYS A 111 3.87 0.23 17.45
N PRO A 112 4.12 -0.90 18.16
CA PRO A 112 4.72 -2.07 17.54
C PRO A 112 3.80 -2.68 16.47
N ALA A 113 2.52 -2.85 16.76
CA ALA A 113 1.56 -3.41 15.81
C ALA A 113 1.43 -2.55 14.54
N ARG A 114 1.40 -1.22 14.68
CA ARG A 114 1.38 -0.30 13.54
C ARG A 114 2.62 -0.44 12.67
N ILE A 115 3.82 -0.51 13.27
CA ILE A 115 5.07 -0.70 12.54
C ILE A 115 5.04 -2.03 11.79
N THR A 116 4.72 -3.13 12.48
CA THR A 116 4.69 -4.47 11.90
C THR A 116 3.72 -4.55 10.73
N LEU A 117 2.49 -4.05 10.89
CA LEU A 117 1.49 -4.08 9.81
C LEU A 117 1.90 -3.21 8.61
N SER A 118 2.55 -2.07 8.84
CA SER A 118 3.05 -1.21 7.77
C SER A 118 4.14 -1.92 6.95
N ILE A 119 5.08 -2.59 7.62
CA ILE A 119 6.15 -3.36 6.97
C ILE A 119 5.57 -4.58 6.24
N LEU A 120 4.63 -5.31 6.86
CA LEU A 120 3.98 -6.45 6.22
C LEU A 120 3.23 -6.04 4.94
N MET A 121 2.66 -4.84 4.90
CA MET A 121 2.00 -4.32 3.69
C MET A 121 2.97 -4.01 2.55
N LEU A 122 4.24 -3.74 2.84
CA LEU A 122 5.28 -3.66 1.79
C LEU A 122 5.70 -5.04 1.29
N ILE A 123 5.87 -5.98 2.21
CA ILE A 123 6.51 -7.27 1.89
C ILE A 123 5.49 -8.24 1.28
N LEU A 124 4.42 -8.56 2.00
CA LEU A 124 3.54 -9.68 1.65
C LEU A 124 2.87 -9.52 0.28
N PRO A 125 2.31 -8.37 -0.09
CA PRO A 125 1.63 -8.21 -1.38
C PRO A 125 2.60 -8.00 -2.55
N SER A 126 3.92 -7.97 -2.31
CA SER A 126 4.91 -7.67 -3.34
C SER A 126 5.14 -8.85 -4.28
N SER A 127 5.37 -8.54 -5.56
CA SER A 127 5.84 -9.52 -6.55
C SER A 127 7.18 -10.13 -6.16
N TRP A 128 8.02 -9.37 -5.43
CA TRP A 128 9.29 -9.83 -4.88
C TRP A 128 9.13 -10.97 -3.88
N PHE A 129 8.11 -10.90 -3.02
CA PHE A 129 7.82 -11.97 -2.08
C PHE A 129 7.43 -13.27 -2.81
N LEU A 130 6.58 -13.18 -3.83
CA LEU A 130 6.23 -14.34 -4.67
C LEU A 130 7.44 -14.90 -5.41
N LEU A 131 8.34 -14.05 -5.92
CA LEU A 131 9.58 -14.48 -6.54
C LEU A 131 10.50 -15.18 -5.54
N PHE A 132 10.65 -14.62 -4.34
CA PHE A 132 11.47 -15.19 -3.26
C PHE A 132 10.96 -16.57 -2.82
N VAL A 133 9.64 -16.75 -2.74
CA VAL A 133 9.03 -18.06 -2.41
C VAL A 133 9.22 -19.08 -3.53
N LYS A 134 9.27 -18.63 -4.80
CA LYS A 134 9.38 -19.52 -5.97
C LYS A 134 10.82 -19.82 -6.42
N THR A 135 11.81 -19.04 -6.01
CA THR A 135 13.18 -19.15 -6.52
C THR A 135 14.16 -19.56 -5.43
N GLU A 136 15.05 -20.50 -5.76
CA GLU A 136 16.19 -20.84 -4.91
C GLU A 136 17.39 -19.90 -5.14
N ASN A 137 17.34 -19.05 -6.17
CA ASN A 137 18.46 -18.20 -6.56
C ASN A 137 18.30 -16.74 -6.10
N ILE A 138 18.82 -16.46 -4.91
CA ILE A 138 18.77 -15.16 -4.22
C ILE A 138 19.43 -14.03 -5.05
N SER A 139 20.45 -14.35 -5.86
CA SER A 139 21.21 -13.35 -6.63
C SER A 139 20.38 -12.66 -7.73
N THR A 140 19.41 -13.38 -8.30
CA THR A 140 18.53 -12.87 -9.37
C THR A 140 17.46 -11.93 -8.79
N VAL A 141 16.96 -12.24 -7.59
CA VAL A 141 16.02 -11.38 -6.86
C VAL A 141 16.69 -10.08 -6.43
N ALA A 142 17.92 -10.16 -5.89
CA ALA A 142 18.66 -8.98 -5.45
C ALA A 142 18.92 -7.98 -6.59
N LYS A 143 19.39 -8.45 -7.76
CA LYS A 143 19.64 -7.58 -8.92
C LYS A 143 18.37 -6.89 -9.42
N ALA A 144 17.24 -7.59 -9.36
CA ALA A 144 15.96 -7.05 -9.81
C ALA A 144 15.39 -6.02 -8.81
N VAL A 145 15.62 -6.20 -7.49
CA VAL A 145 15.18 -5.26 -6.44
C VAL A 145 16.00 -3.96 -6.44
N PHE A 146 17.32 -4.04 -6.67
CA PHE A 146 18.23 -2.87 -6.60
C PHE A 146 18.44 -2.15 -7.95
N ASN A 147 17.58 -2.38 -8.93
CA ASN A 147 17.61 -1.61 -10.17
C ASN A 147 17.25 -0.13 -9.90
N THR A 148 18.02 0.80 -10.47
CA THR A 148 17.85 2.26 -10.30
C THR A 148 16.43 2.73 -10.66
N GLU A 149 15.80 2.12 -11.66
CA GLU A 149 14.41 2.41 -12.04
C GLU A 149 13.43 2.07 -10.90
N VAL A 150 13.62 0.94 -10.22
CA VAL A 150 12.77 0.50 -9.11
C VAL A 150 12.88 1.45 -7.92
N ILE A 151 14.09 1.94 -7.63
CA ILE A 151 14.31 2.91 -6.55
C ILE A 151 13.59 4.23 -6.86
N SER A 152 13.69 4.73 -8.10
CA SER A 152 13.03 5.96 -8.50
C SER A 152 11.50 5.88 -8.37
N VAL A 153 10.90 4.75 -8.77
CA VAL A 153 9.47 4.46 -8.61
C VAL A 153 9.09 4.41 -7.12
N PHE A 154 9.95 3.84 -6.28
CA PHE A 154 9.74 3.75 -4.84
C PHE A 154 9.70 5.15 -4.19
N CYS A 155 10.64 6.02 -4.53
CA CYS A 155 10.65 7.42 -4.08
C CYS A 155 9.40 8.19 -4.54
N LEU A 156 8.99 8.01 -5.80
CA LEU A 156 7.83 8.70 -6.35
C LEU A 156 6.53 8.27 -5.66
N ASN A 157 6.38 6.97 -5.35
CA ASN A 157 5.27 6.45 -4.55
C ASN A 157 5.18 7.09 -3.16
N ILE A 158 6.33 7.29 -2.49
CA ILE A 158 6.40 7.95 -1.19
C ILE A 158 5.92 9.40 -1.29
N ILE A 159 6.39 10.13 -2.31
CA ILE A 159 6.01 11.53 -2.54
C ILE A 159 4.50 11.64 -2.76
N VAL A 160 3.93 10.82 -3.65
CA VAL A 160 2.48 10.80 -3.93
C VAL A 160 1.68 10.52 -2.66
N PHE A 161 2.09 9.55 -1.85
CA PHE A 161 1.42 9.25 -0.58
C PHE A 161 1.43 10.44 0.40
N ILE A 162 2.56 11.14 0.53
CA ILE A 162 2.67 12.32 1.39
C ILE A 162 1.70 13.40 0.91
N PHE A 163 1.70 13.71 -0.39
CA PHE A 163 0.78 14.71 -0.96
C PHE A 163 -0.69 14.33 -0.78
N MET A 164 -1.06 13.08 -1.03
CA MET A 164 -2.42 12.58 -0.84
C MET A 164 -2.86 12.71 0.63
N THR A 165 -1.99 12.32 1.56
CA THR A 165 -2.28 12.38 3.00
C THR A 165 -2.45 13.83 3.45
N PHE A 166 -1.55 14.73 3.07
CA PHE A 166 -1.69 16.16 3.39
C PHE A 166 -2.91 16.80 2.76
N THR A 167 -3.25 16.45 1.52
CA THR A 167 -4.45 16.95 0.85
C THR A 167 -5.71 16.59 1.64
N ILE A 168 -5.82 15.35 2.14
CA ILE A 168 -6.95 14.92 2.98
C ILE A 168 -7.00 15.69 4.30
N ILE A 169 -5.84 15.95 4.91
CA ILE A 169 -5.73 16.72 6.14
C ILE A 169 -6.24 18.16 5.94
N LEU A 170 -5.80 18.80 4.85
CA LEU A 170 -6.18 20.17 4.49
C LEU A 170 -7.67 20.27 4.18
N LEU A 171 -8.19 19.37 3.34
CA LEU A 171 -9.62 19.31 3.00
C LEU A 171 -10.51 19.05 4.23
N GLY A 172 -10.02 18.24 5.17
CA GLY A 172 -10.72 17.99 6.44
C GLY A 172 -10.73 19.18 7.41
N GLY A 173 -10.05 20.29 7.09
CA GLY A 173 -9.99 21.49 7.94
C GLY A 173 -9.31 21.27 9.30
N LYS A 174 -8.62 20.13 9.49
CA LYS A 174 -8.11 19.71 10.80
C LYS A 174 -6.86 20.46 11.25
N LEU A 175 -6.26 21.26 10.36
CA LEU A 175 -5.13 22.15 10.64
C LEU A 175 -5.55 23.61 10.91
N LYS A 176 -6.86 23.92 10.94
CA LYS A 176 -7.30 25.28 11.29
C LYS A 176 -6.94 25.54 12.75
N ASP A 177 -6.20 26.63 12.98
CA ASP A 177 -5.73 27.04 14.30
C ASP A 177 -6.86 26.96 15.33
N LYS A 178 -6.69 26.08 16.33
CA LYS A 178 -7.31 26.31 17.63
C LYS A 178 -6.62 27.56 18.16
N LYS A 179 -7.32 28.70 18.10
CA LYS A 179 -6.89 29.92 18.78
C LYS A 179 -6.53 29.55 20.22
N ALA A 180 -5.27 29.84 20.57
CA ALA A 180 -4.74 29.72 21.91
C ALA A 180 -5.53 30.61 22.88
#